data_AF-A0A8S3KB19-F1
#
_entry.id   AF-A0A8S3KB19-F1
#
_cell.length_a   1.000
_cell.length_b   1.000
_cell.length_c   1.000
_cell.angle_alpha   90.00
_cell.angle_beta   90.00
_cell.angle_gamma   90.00
#
_symmetry.space_group_name_H-M   'P 1'
#
loop_
_entity.id
_entity.type
_entity.pdbx_description
1 polymer ?
#
loop_
_entity_poly.entity_id
_entity_poly.type
_entity_poly.pdbx_seq_one_letter_code
_entity_poly.pdbx_strand_id
1 'polypeptide(L)'
;QCLGAIDPLPDLIQRTNKYLLDLRLAKWITQKQYEQLSIKPNEVELAHLYYLPKAHKPGTPLRPIISGLKHPTIKISKFLDDLLRPLFDQMALNTTVTSGFELIKKLQQWSRNNFRQDTLFCTIDVTDLYTMVPQIEGVLSLRK
;
A
#
# COMPACT_ATOMS: atom_id res chain seq x y z
N GLN A 1 15.31 -6.09 22.77
CA GLN A 1 14.82 -7.41 23.25
C GLN A 1 13.72 -7.84 22.28
N CYS A 2 13.76 -9.07 21.77
CA CYS A 2 12.69 -9.57 20.89
C CYS A 2 11.39 -9.65 21.71
N LEU A 3 10.24 -9.27 21.13
CA LEU A 3 8.96 -9.24 21.87
C LEU A 3 8.44 -10.64 22.26
N GLY A 4 9.00 -11.71 21.70
CA GLY A 4 8.64 -13.09 22.00
C GLY A 4 9.86 -14.01 22.14
N ALA A 5 9.66 -15.14 22.81
CA ALA A 5 10.69 -16.17 23.03
C ALA A 5 10.84 -17.17 21.87
N ILE A 6 9.87 -17.19 20.95
CA ILE A 6 9.78 -18.14 19.84
C ILE A 6 9.82 -17.34 18.53
N ASP A 7 10.61 -17.82 17.57
CA ASP A 7 10.61 -17.26 16.21
C ASP A 7 9.27 -17.58 15.51
N PRO A 8 8.45 -16.57 15.16
CA PRO A 8 7.18 -16.80 14.49
C PRO A 8 7.31 -17.11 12.98
N LEU A 9 8.51 -16.97 12.39
CA LEU A 9 8.70 -17.11 10.95
C LEU A 9 8.27 -18.48 10.41
N PRO A 10 8.60 -19.63 11.05
CA PRO A 10 8.17 -20.94 10.56
C PRO A 10 6.64 -21.11 10.50
N ASP A 11 5.92 -20.63 11.52
CA ASP A 11 4.45 -20.65 11.55
C ASP A 11 3.85 -19.79 10.43
N LEU A 12 4.39 -18.57 10.25
CA LEU A 12 3.95 -17.68 9.17
C LEU A 12 4.14 -18.31 7.80
N ILE A 13 5.29 -18.95 7.55
CA ILE A 13 5.56 -19.66 6.30
C ILE A 13 4.51 -20.76 6.07
N GLN A 14 4.27 -21.59 7.08
CA GLN A 14 3.31 -22.68 7.00
C GLN A 14 1.90 -22.17 6.70
N ARG A 15 1.45 -21.13 7.42
CA ARG A 15 0.12 -20.55 7.25
C ARG A 15 -0.07 -19.92 5.87
N THR A 16 0.92 -19.18 5.38
CA THR A 16 0.86 -18.59 4.03
C THR A 16 0.79 -19.67 2.95
N ASN A 17 1.64 -20.70 3.01
CA ASN A 17 1.60 -21.78 2.03
C ASN A 17 0.30 -22.60 2.10
N LYS A 18 -0.21 -22.85 3.31
CA LYS A 18 -1.52 -23.50 3.51
C LYS A 18 -2.64 -22.69 2.85
N TYR A 19 -2.67 -21.39 3.09
CA TYR A 19 -3.67 -20.50 2.49
C TYR A 19 -3.62 -20.52 0.95
N LEU A 20 -2.42 -20.48 0.36
CA LEU A 20 -2.24 -20.59 -1.08
C LEU A 20 -2.70 -21.95 -1.63
N LEU A 21 -2.45 -23.03 -0.90
CA LEU A 21 -2.94 -24.36 -1.27
C LEU A 21 -4.46 -24.42 -1.26
N ASP A 22 -5.10 -23.88 -0.21
CA ASP A 22 -6.55 -23.84 -0.09
C ASP A 22 -7.17 -23.05 -1.26
N LEU A 23 -6.59 -21.90 -1.64
CA LEU A 23 -7.01 -21.12 -2.83
C LEU A 23 -6.88 -21.91 -4.13
N ARG A 24 -5.79 -22.67 -4.29
CA ARG A 24 -5.55 -23.51 -5.47
C ARG A 24 -6.55 -24.67 -5.55
N LEU A 25 -6.82 -25.34 -4.44
CA LEU A 25 -7.80 -26.44 -4.36
C LEU A 25 -9.22 -25.94 -4.66
N ALA A 26 -9.56 -24.76 -4.17
CA ALA A 26 -10.82 -24.08 -4.48
C ALA A 26 -10.85 -23.40 -5.86
N LYS A 27 -9.79 -23.56 -6.68
CA LYS A 27 -9.66 -23.04 -8.06
C LYS A 27 -9.75 -21.52 -8.19
N TRP A 28 -9.43 -20.76 -7.13
CA TRP A 28 -9.32 -19.30 -7.18
C TRP A 28 -8.01 -18.84 -7.84
N ILE A 29 -6.97 -19.67 -7.78
CA ILE A 29 -5.70 -19.45 -8.47
C ILE A 29 -5.32 -20.69 -9.29
N THR A 30 -4.60 -20.46 -10.39
CA THR A 30 -4.07 -21.51 -11.26
C THR A 30 -2.89 -22.23 -10.60
N GLN A 31 -2.54 -23.40 -11.12
CA GLN A 31 -1.33 -24.13 -10.71
C GLN A 31 -0.07 -23.27 -10.83
N LYS A 32 0.07 -22.57 -11.97
CA LYS A 32 1.22 -21.68 -12.23
C LYS A 32 1.30 -20.54 -11.22
N GLN A 33 0.17 -19.91 -10.89
CA GLN A 33 0.12 -18.86 -9.86
C GLN A 33 0.47 -19.42 -8.49
N TYR A 34 -0.05 -20.59 -8.12
CA TYR A 34 0.30 -21.24 -6.85
C TYR A 34 1.81 -21.49 -6.73
N GLU A 35 2.45 -22.02 -7.78
CA GLU A 35 3.90 -22.25 -7.81
C GLU A 35 4.71 -20.94 -7.69
N GLN A 36 4.25 -19.87 -8.34
CA GLN A 36 4.89 -18.57 -8.28
C GLN A 36 4.73 -17.89 -6.90
N LEU A 37 3.57 -18.04 -6.27
CA LEU A 37 3.23 -17.41 -5.00
C LEU A 37 3.78 -18.16 -3.78
N SER A 38 3.97 -19.48 -3.90
CA SER A 38 4.49 -20.31 -2.82
C SER A 38 5.86 -19.81 -2.35
N ILE A 39 6.08 -19.88 -1.03
CA ILE A 39 7.28 -19.38 -0.38
C ILE A 39 8.14 -20.52 0.14
N LYS A 40 9.46 -20.35 0.03
CA LYS A 40 10.45 -21.26 0.62
C LYS A 40 11.07 -20.62 1.87
N PRO A 41 11.41 -21.40 2.91
CA PRO A 41 11.96 -20.85 4.14
C PRO A 41 13.22 -20.00 3.97
N ASN A 42 14.03 -20.26 2.95
CA ASN A 42 15.26 -19.52 2.66
C ASN A 42 15.05 -18.24 1.82
N GLU A 43 13.82 -17.92 1.43
CA GLU A 43 13.49 -16.75 0.60
C GLU A 43 12.88 -15.59 1.41
N VAL A 44 12.52 -15.80 2.67
CA VAL A 44 11.68 -14.87 3.45
C VAL A 44 12.26 -14.61 4.84
N GLU A 45 11.90 -13.46 5.41
CA GLU A 45 12.29 -13.03 6.77
C GLU A 45 11.12 -12.27 7.43
N LEU A 46 11.22 -12.03 8.74
CA LEU A 46 10.22 -11.23 9.46
C LEU A 46 10.31 -9.76 9.06
N ALA A 47 9.18 -9.05 9.18
CA ALA A 47 9.17 -7.62 8.94
C ALA A 47 9.96 -6.87 10.03
N HIS A 48 10.71 -5.84 9.65
CA HIS A 48 11.49 -5.03 10.56
C HIS A 48 10.76 -3.73 10.90
N LEU A 49 10.51 -3.49 12.19
CA LEU A 49 10.03 -2.21 12.69
C LEU A 49 11.21 -1.28 12.96
N TYR A 50 11.21 -0.11 12.35
CA TYR A 50 12.18 0.96 12.63
C TYR A 50 11.48 2.32 12.65
N TYR A 51 12.18 3.34 13.14
CA TYR A 51 11.62 4.67 13.34
C TYR A 51 12.41 5.71 12.56
N LEU A 52 11.72 6.60 11.86
CA LEU A 52 12.30 7.76 11.17
C LEU A 52 11.89 9.06 11.86
N PRO A 53 12.81 9.99 12.16
CA PRO A 53 12.47 11.26 12.79
C PRO A 53 11.73 12.20 11.81
N LYS A 54 10.65 12.83 12.27
CA LYS A 54 9.98 13.92 11.56
C LYS A 54 10.62 15.26 11.95
N ALA A 55 11.83 15.54 11.46
CA ALA A 55 12.63 16.73 11.82
C ALA A 55 11.94 18.08 11.53
N HIS A 56 10.93 18.11 10.67
CA HIS A 56 10.14 19.30 10.34
C HIS A 56 8.99 19.58 11.33
N LYS A 57 8.79 18.74 12.35
CA LYS A 57 7.73 18.93 13.36
C LYS A 57 8.32 19.24 14.74
N PRO A 58 7.70 20.11 15.55
CA PRO A 58 8.14 20.38 16.92
C PRO A 58 8.28 19.09 17.74
N GLY A 59 9.36 18.99 18.52
CA GLY A 59 9.65 17.80 19.34
C GLY A 59 10.14 16.58 18.53
N THR A 60 10.35 16.70 17.22
CA THR A 60 10.90 15.65 16.33
C THR A 60 10.24 14.27 16.54
N PRO A 61 8.90 14.17 16.43
CA PRO A 61 8.20 12.90 16.64
C PRO A 61 8.70 11.83 15.67
N LEU A 62 8.69 10.58 16.14
CA LEU A 62 9.09 9.43 15.33
C LEU A 62 7.95 8.94 14.44
N ARG A 63 8.29 8.52 13.22
CA ARG A 63 7.41 7.79 12.30
C ARG A 63 7.78 6.31 12.35
N PRO A 64 6.94 5.43 12.92
CA PRO A 64 7.16 3.99 12.82
C PRO A 64 7.00 3.54 11.36
N ILE A 65 7.90 2.69 10.89
CA ILE A 65 7.87 2.06 9.57
C ILE A 65 8.07 0.56 9.74
N ILE A 66 7.23 -0.23 9.07
CA ILE A 66 7.36 -1.69 8.99
C ILE A 66 7.92 -2.03 7.60
N SER A 67 9.17 -2.50 7.54
CA SER A 67 9.77 -3.02 6.30
C SER A 67 9.42 -4.49 6.13
N GLY A 68 8.56 -4.80 5.15
CA GLY A 68 8.13 -6.16 4.82
C GLY A 68 8.66 -6.69 3.49
N LEU A 69 9.80 -6.19 2.99
CA LEU A 69 10.32 -6.49 1.64
C LEU A 69 10.57 -7.98 1.36
N LYS A 70 10.83 -8.77 2.40
CA LYS A 70 10.99 -10.23 2.33
C LYS A 70 9.97 -10.96 3.20
N HIS A 71 8.88 -10.29 3.57
CA HIS A 71 7.85 -10.90 4.40
C HIS A 71 7.18 -12.08 3.66
N PRO A 72 6.73 -13.15 4.35
CA PRO A 72 6.00 -14.27 3.75
C PRO A 72 4.86 -13.87 2.80
N THR A 73 4.22 -12.71 3.01
CA THR A 73 3.12 -12.23 2.18
C THR A 73 3.53 -11.37 0.98
N ILE A 74 4.82 -11.07 0.77
CA ILE A 74 5.25 -10.09 -0.24
C ILE A 74 4.86 -10.48 -1.68
N LYS A 75 4.95 -11.78 -2.02
CA LYS A 75 4.56 -12.29 -3.35
C LYS A 75 3.04 -12.13 -3.57
N ILE A 76 2.24 -12.33 -2.52
CA ILE A 76 0.78 -12.12 -2.55
C ILE A 76 0.48 -10.63 -2.72
N SER A 77 1.12 -9.75 -1.95
CA SER A 77 0.94 -8.30 -2.07
C SER A 77 1.26 -7.81 -3.48
N LYS A 78 2.36 -8.27 -4.07
CA LYS A 78 2.73 -7.92 -5.44
C LYS A 78 1.71 -8.42 -6.46
N PHE A 79 1.26 -9.66 -6.33
CA PHE A 79 0.24 -10.22 -7.21
C PHE A 79 -1.08 -9.46 -7.15
N LEU A 80 -1.50 -9.04 -5.95
CA LEU A 80 -2.68 -8.18 -5.79
C LEU A 80 -2.45 -6.79 -6.38
N ASP A 81 -1.27 -6.19 -6.19
CA ASP A 81 -0.93 -4.91 -6.82
C ASP A 81 -1.03 -5.00 -8.34
N ASP A 82 -0.41 -6.02 -8.95
CA ASP A 82 -0.46 -6.24 -10.40
C ASP A 82 -1.91 -6.40 -10.92
N LEU A 83 -2.79 -7.06 -10.17
CA LEU A 83 -4.21 -7.22 -10.52
C LEU A 83 -5.01 -5.92 -10.37
N LEU A 84 -4.74 -5.15 -9.32
CA LEU A 84 -5.48 -3.93 -8.99
C LEU A 84 -4.98 -2.70 -9.76
N ARG A 85 -3.73 -2.75 -10.23
CA ARG A 85 -3.04 -1.61 -10.84
C ARG A 85 -3.79 -0.99 -12.02
N PRO A 86 -4.32 -1.77 -12.99
CA PRO A 86 -5.06 -1.19 -14.11
C PRO A 86 -6.33 -0.44 -13.67
N LEU A 87 -7.03 -0.95 -12.65
CA LEU A 87 -8.22 -0.32 -12.10
C LEU A 87 -7.88 1.01 -11.40
N PHE A 88 -6.80 1.00 -10.62
CA PHE A 88 -6.28 2.21 -9.97
C PHE A 88 -5.87 3.25 -11.00
N ASP A 89 -5.07 2.89 -11.99
CA ASP A 89 -4.57 3.82 -13.00
C ASP A 89 -5.73 4.47 -13.77
N GLN A 90 -6.75 3.69 -14.15
CA GLN A 90 -7.95 4.23 -14.80
C GLN A 90 -8.67 5.29 -13.94
N MET A 91 -8.76 5.09 -12.62
CA MET A 91 -9.38 6.05 -11.71
C MET A 91 -8.49 7.26 -11.44
N ALA A 92 -7.18 7.04 -11.32
CA ALA A 92 -6.20 8.06 -10.98
C ALA A 92 -6.07 9.12 -12.08
N LEU A 93 -6.25 8.75 -13.36
CA LEU A 93 -6.16 9.66 -14.51
C LEU A 93 -6.96 10.97 -14.34
N ASN A 94 -8.14 10.89 -13.71
CA ASN A 94 -9.04 12.04 -13.55
C ASN A 94 -8.98 12.69 -12.17
N THR A 95 -8.37 12.04 -11.19
CA THR A 95 -8.46 12.43 -9.77
C THR A 95 -7.12 12.77 -9.14
N THR A 96 -6.02 12.39 -9.79
CA THR A 96 -4.68 12.52 -9.25
C THR A 96 -3.84 13.45 -10.13
N VAL A 97 -2.93 14.19 -9.50
CA VAL A 97 -1.88 14.95 -10.17
C VAL A 97 -0.56 14.27 -9.86
N THR A 98 0.20 13.92 -10.89
CA THR A 98 1.37 13.03 -10.76
C THR A 98 2.67 13.78 -10.56
N SER A 99 2.71 15.09 -10.84
CA SER A 99 3.90 15.93 -10.66
C SER A 99 3.56 17.39 -10.37
N GLY A 100 4.51 18.11 -9.75
CA GLY A 100 4.40 19.55 -9.53
C GLY A 100 4.30 20.35 -10.83
N PHE A 101 4.97 19.91 -11.90
CA PHE A 101 4.86 20.55 -13.22
C PHE A 101 3.46 20.42 -13.81
N GLU A 102 2.87 19.24 -13.73
CA GLU A 102 1.49 19.00 -14.14
C GLU A 102 0.51 19.85 -13.34
N LEU A 103 0.71 19.95 -12.02
CA LEU A 103 -0.10 20.80 -11.14
C LEU A 103 -0.07 22.27 -11.59
N ILE A 104 1.12 22.84 -11.77
CA ILE A 104 1.29 24.24 -12.18
C ILE A 104 0.61 24.48 -13.53
N LYS A 105 0.80 23.59 -14.50
CA LYS A 105 0.17 23.70 -15.82
C LYS A 105 -1.36 23.67 -15.72
N LYS A 106 -1.92 22.74 -14.94
CA LYS A 106 -3.38 22.64 -14.71
C LYS A 106 -3.92 23.90 -14.04
N LEU A 107 -3.24 24.42 -13.01
CA LEU A 107 -3.63 25.66 -12.33
C LEU A 107 -3.57 26.88 -13.24
N GLN A 108 -2.53 27.01 -14.07
CA GLN A 108 -2.41 28.10 -15.06
C GLN A 108 -3.49 28.04 -16.14
N GLN A 109 -3.89 26.84 -16.56
CA GLN A 109 -4.99 26.69 -17.52
C GLN A 109 -6.32 27.03 -16.86
N TRP A 110 -6.56 26.56 -15.64
CA TRP A 110 -7.74 26.86 -14.87
C TRP A 110 -7.88 28.37 -14.58
N SER A 111 -6.77 29.05 -14.24
CA SER A 111 -6.80 30.46 -13.86
C SER A 111 -7.22 31.40 -14.99
N ARG A 112 -6.96 31.05 -16.26
CA ARG A 112 -7.34 31.86 -17.43
C ARG A 112 -8.83 32.20 -17.49
N ASN A 113 -9.68 31.29 -17.04
CA ASN A 113 -11.14 31.42 -17.14
C ASN A 113 -11.84 31.54 -15.78
N ASN A 114 -11.18 31.14 -14.69
CA ASN A 114 -11.82 30.96 -13.39
C ASN A 114 -11.23 31.83 -12.27
N PHE A 115 -10.08 32.48 -12.49
CA PHE A 115 -9.44 33.27 -11.44
C PHE A 115 -10.12 34.64 -11.28
N ARG A 116 -10.61 34.90 -10.08
CA ARG A 116 -11.34 36.12 -9.71
C ARG A 116 -10.74 36.73 -8.44
N GLN A 117 -11.05 38.00 -8.19
CA GLN A 117 -10.53 38.71 -7.03
C GLN A 117 -10.98 38.11 -5.68
N ASP A 118 -12.13 37.44 -5.66
CA ASP A 118 -12.71 36.73 -4.52
C ASP A 118 -12.34 35.24 -4.46
N THR A 119 -11.42 34.77 -5.33
CA THR A 119 -10.97 33.38 -5.31
C THR A 119 -10.15 33.08 -4.06
N LEU A 120 -10.58 32.08 -3.29
CA LEU A 120 -9.87 31.58 -2.11
C LEU A 120 -9.09 30.31 -2.44
N PHE A 121 -7.84 30.26 -1.99
CA PHE A 121 -7.04 29.04 -2.02
C PHE A 121 -7.09 28.38 -0.66
N CYS A 122 -7.52 27.11 -0.64
CA CYS A 122 -7.55 26.29 0.56
C CYS A 122 -6.55 25.14 0.40
N THR A 123 -5.75 24.90 1.43
CA THR A 123 -4.90 23.71 1.54
C THR A 123 -5.50 22.79 2.60
N ILE A 124 -5.64 21.52 2.25
CA ILE A 124 -6.17 20.48 3.13
C ILE A 124 -5.13 19.36 3.15
N ASP A 125 -4.79 18.90 4.35
CA ASP A 125 -3.89 17.77 4.55
C ASP A 125 -4.60 16.65 5.31
N VAL A 126 -4.32 15.41 4.95
CA VAL A 126 -4.88 14.23 5.62
C VAL A 126 -3.89 13.76 6.68
N THR A 127 -4.33 13.73 7.93
CA THR A 127 -3.52 13.20 9.03
C THR A 127 -3.56 11.67 9.05
N ASP A 128 -2.40 11.06 9.28
CA ASP A 128 -2.25 9.63 9.53
C ASP A 128 -2.95 8.71 8.49
N LEU A 129 -2.87 9.10 7.21
CA LEU A 129 -3.54 8.44 6.08
C LEU A 129 -3.48 6.91 6.14
N TYR A 130 -2.29 6.33 6.30
CA TYR A 130 -2.10 4.87 6.28
C TYR A 130 -2.80 4.13 7.42
N THR A 131 -2.89 4.72 8.60
CA THR A 131 -3.53 4.07 9.76
C THR A 131 -5.04 4.32 9.81
N MET A 132 -5.55 5.27 9.01
CA MET A 132 -6.94 5.67 9.00
C MET A 132 -7.72 5.17 7.77
N VAL A 133 -7.12 4.32 6.92
CA VAL A 133 -7.83 3.72 5.78
C VAL A 133 -8.87 2.70 6.27
N PRO A 134 -10.17 2.91 6.02
CA PRO A 134 -11.20 1.95 6.41
C PRO A 134 -11.10 0.66 5.60
N GLN A 135 -10.91 -0.47 6.29
CA GLN A 135 -10.60 -1.75 5.64
C GLN A 135 -11.79 -2.33 4.87
N ILE A 136 -13.00 -2.24 5.44
CA ILE A 136 -14.21 -2.81 4.83
C ILE A 136 -14.56 -2.03 3.57
N GLU A 137 -14.62 -0.71 3.68
CA GLU A 137 -14.93 0.21 2.59
C GLU A 137 -13.86 0.13 1.50
N GLY A 138 -12.59 -0.04 1.89
CA GLY A 138 -11.49 -0.29 0.96
C GLY A 138 -11.73 -1.52 0.09
N VAL A 139 -12.14 -2.65 0.68
CA VAL A 139 -12.49 -3.86 -0.08
C VAL A 139 -13.75 -3.65 -0.93
N LEU A 140 -14.79 -2.99 -0.38
CA LEU A 140 -16.03 -2.71 -1.11
C LEU A 140 -15.81 -1.80 -2.32
N SER A 141 -14.82 -0.90 -2.27
CA SER A 141 -14.48 0.01 -3.37
C SER A 141 -14.06 -0.72 -4.65
N LEU A 142 -13.65 -1.99 -4.54
CA LEU A 142 -13.27 -2.83 -5.68
C LEU A 142 -14.47 -3.41 -6.44
N ARG A 143 -15.69 -3.41 -5.86
CA ARG A 143 -16.89 -4.07 -6.41
C ARG A 143 -17.70 -3.19 -7.38
N LYS A 144 -17.06 -2.31 -8.14
CA LYS A 144 -17.75 -1.41 -9.06
C LYS A 144 -18.74 -2.12 -9.97
#